data_AF-A0AAQ0Q6E4-F1
#
_entry.id   AF-A0AAQ0Q6E4-F1
#
_cell.length_a   1.000
_cell.length_b   1.000
_cell.length_c   1.000
_cell.angle_alpha   90.00
_cell.angle_beta   90.00
_cell.angle_gamma   90.00
#
_symmetry.space_group_name_H-M   'P 1'
#
loop_
_entity.id
_entity.type
_entity.pdbx_description
1 polymer ?
#
loop_
_entity_poly.entity_id
_entity_poly.type
_entity_poly.pdbx_seq_one_letter_code
_entity_poly.pdbx_strand_id
1 'polypeptide(L)'
;MAARLLDSNGRLKSFEQWSNDVQSIASHQFGPWLRTEYDTAVIRAHQAAEWQRFERDKDVLPNLRWVPSTSPNPGADHRIYWGTILPVDHPFWSRHRPGDRWNCQCSLESTDEPATGIKHEDAVDPRKDGPHKGLGDNPGKSGSLFGQDHPYYPDSCSSCPFAGGLKNRLGMRFGNKKKDCNSCRQADNAIPDEEVERKKQNRAKYRELKNNPEWRDVEYDKRTGGLRAQHVGHITHDGLKAERFFEGLTSTQLELECQAELFRMGRVALLLDESKKKNGNKLAALDLELDGEAMDIRSITGHGWYSHALAAKNRQLTNYNAREDVEHPSNSVCLYFHDPSLFDHKKMVKSIAQFRHYRDMHGDLLKRQIKHVYCVIKGSKELLKYDI
;
A
#
# COMPACT_ATOMS: atom_id res chain seq x y z
N MET A 1 -11.60 13.39 -23.17
CA MET A 1 -12.57 13.04 -22.11
C MET A 1 -13.95 13.68 -22.35
N ALA A 2 -14.06 14.99 -22.61
CA ALA A 2 -15.35 15.65 -22.86
C ALA A 2 -16.17 15.05 -24.03
N ALA A 3 -15.51 14.62 -25.10
CA ALA A 3 -16.17 13.97 -26.25
C ALA A 3 -16.87 12.62 -25.92
N ARG A 4 -16.65 12.04 -24.72
CA ARG A 4 -17.28 10.79 -24.29
C ARG A 4 -18.51 10.99 -23.41
N LEU A 5 -18.89 12.24 -23.09
CA LEU A 5 -20.02 12.58 -22.22
C LEU A 5 -21.37 12.15 -22.79
N LEU A 6 -21.50 12.12 -24.12
CA LEU A 6 -22.75 11.79 -24.80
C LEU A 6 -22.70 10.36 -25.36
N ASP A 7 -23.85 9.69 -25.40
CA ASP A 7 -24.07 8.44 -26.11
C ASP A 7 -24.27 8.66 -27.63
N SER A 8 -24.48 7.57 -28.39
CA SER A 8 -24.72 7.62 -29.83
C SER A 8 -25.98 8.39 -30.24
N ASN A 9 -26.89 8.64 -29.29
CA ASN A 9 -28.14 9.34 -29.49
C ASN A 9 -28.08 10.80 -28.97
N GLY A 10 -26.89 11.26 -28.57
CA GLY A 10 -26.68 12.62 -28.05
C GLY A 10 -27.17 12.83 -26.61
N ARG A 11 -27.50 11.77 -25.86
CA ARG A 11 -27.95 11.86 -24.46
C ARG A 11 -26.75 11.77 -23.52
N LEU A 12 -26.81 12.49 -22.41
CA LEU A 12 -25.76 12.49 -21.38
C LEU A 12 -25.67 11.12 -20.70
N LYS A 13 -24.48 10.53 -20.66
CA LYS A 13 -24.21 9.28 -19.93
C LYS A 13 -24.22 9.51 -18.42
N SER A 14 -24.52 8.46 -17.65
CA SER A 14 -24.31 8.49 -16.20
C SER A 14 -22.81 8.64 -15.89
N PHE A 15 -22.49 9.18 -14.72
CA PHE A 15 -21.10 9.34 -14.27
C PHE A 15 -20.34 8.00 -14.31
N GLU A 16 -20.96 6.93 -13.83
CA GLU A 16 -20.34 5.60 -13.75
C GLU A 16 -19.99 5.04 -15.14
N GLN A 17 -20.91 5.16 -16.11
CA GLN A 17 -20.68 4.70 -17.47
C GLN A 17 -19.64 5.57 -18.20
N TRP A 18 -19.69 6.89 -18.03
CA TRP A 18 -18.67 7.79 -18.57
C TRP A 18 -17.29 7.51 -17.97
N SER A 19 -17.20 7.32 -16.65
CA SER A 19 -15.97 7.02 -15.92
C SER A 19 -15.31 5.74 -16.45
N ASN A 20 -16.10 4.66 -16.63
CA ASN A 20 -15.62 3.41 -17.21
C ASN A 20 -15.14 3.59 -18.65
N ASP A 21 -15.89 4.32 -19.48
CA ASP A 21 -15.54 4.58 -20.88
C ASP A 21 -14.25 5.39 -21.04
N VAL A 22 -13.96 6.30 -20.11
CA VAL A 22 -12.75 7.12 -20.14
C VAL A 22 -11.61 6.53 -19.32
N GLN A 23 -11.82 5.46 -18.54
CA GLN A 23 -10.82 4.91 -17.62
C GLN A 23 -9.50 4.56 -18.31
N SER A 24 -9.55 3.97 -19.50
CA SER A 24 -8.34 3.66 -20.27
C SER A 24 -7.61 4.93 -20.72
N ILE A 25 -8.34 5.93 -21.23
CA ILE A 25 -7.81 7.24 -21.64
C ILE A 25 -7.21 7.97 -20.43
N ALA A 26 -7.93 7.98 -19.32
CA ALA A 26 -7.51 8.55 -18.05
C ALA A 26 -6.26 7.83 -17.54
N SER A 27 -6.19 6.50 -17.58
CA SER A 27 -5.01 5.74 -17.15
C SER A 27 -3.77 6.05 -18.00
N HIS A 28 -3.94 6.26 -19.31
CA HIS A 28 -2.86 6.72 -20.19
C HIS A 28 -2.44 8.17 -19.93
N GLN A 29 -3.30 8.97 -19.31
CA GLN A 29 -2.95 10.32 -18.86
C GLN A 29 -2.30 10.25 -17.48
N PHE A 30 -2.91 9.62 -16.48
CA PHE A 30 -2.36 9.56 -15.13
C PHE A 30 -1.09 8.71 -15.02
N GLY A 31 -0.93 7.63 -15.79
CA GLY A 31 0.24 6.76 -15.73
C GLY A 31 1.56 7.47 -16.06
N PRO A 32 1.70 8.12 -17.23
CA PRO A 32 2.88 8.91 -17.57
C PRO A 32 3.14 10.08 -16.62
N TRP A 33 2.10 10.73 -16.09
CA TRP A 33 2.26 11.79 -15.09
C TRP A 33 2.80 11.23 -13.77
N LEU A 34 2.23 10.14 -13.26
CA LEU A 34 2.73 9.44 -12.07
C LEU A 34 4.17 8.94 -12.25
N ARG A 35 4.50 8.42 -13.45
CA ARG A 35 5.87 8.03 -13.77
C ARG A 35 6.81 9.22 -13.78
N THR A 36 6.44 10.31 -14.42
CA THR A 36 7.24 11.55 -14.47
C THR A 36 7.48 12.10 -13.07
N GLU A 37 6.46 12.06 -12.22
CA GLU A 37 6.57 12.48 -10.83
C GLU A 37 7.51 11.57 -10.03
N TYR A 38 7.33 10.25 -10.13
CA TYR A 38 8.21 9.27 -9.50
C TYR A 38 9.66 9.45 -9.94
N ASP A 39 9.91 9.53 -11.25
CA ASP A 39 11.25 9.71 -11.80
C ASP A 39 11.87 11.02 -11.30
N THR A 40 11.09 12.10 -11.26
CA THR A 40 11.55 13.40 -10.73
C THR A 40 11.87 13.32 -9.23
N ALA A 41 11.04 12.66 -8.44
CA ALA A 41 11.29 12.42 -7.01
C ALA A 41 12.59 11.63 -6.78
N VAL A 42 12.82 10.56 -7.55
CA VAL A 42 14.04 9.76 -7.49
C VAL A 42 15.28 10.59 -7.89
N ILE A 43 15.21 11.34 -8.99
CA ILE A 43 16.31 12.21 -9.43
C ILE A 43 16.66 13.23 -8.35
N ARG A 44 15.66 13.87 -7.74
CA ARG A 44 15.88 14.87 -6.69
C ARG A 44 16.42 14.25 -5.40
N ALA A 45 16.03 13.03 -5.07
CA ALA A 45 16.61 12.29 -3.95
C ALA A 45 18.10 11.98 -4.20
N HIS A 46 18.47 11.56 -5.42
CA HIS A 46 19.87 11.37 -5.80
C HIS A 46 20.65 12.68 -5.71
N GLN A 47 20.10 13.78 -6.22
CA GLN A 47 20.74 15.10 -6.10
C GLN A 47 20.93 15.53 -4.65
N ALA A 48 19.99 15.21 -3.75
CA ALA A 48 20.16 15.50 -2.33
C ALA A 48 21.38 14.76 -1.76
N ALA A 49 21.53 13.48 -2.10
CA ALA A 49 22.66 12.67 -1.68
C ALA A 49 24.00 13.16 -2.29
N GLU A 50 24.01 13.48 -3.58
CA GLU A 50 25.18 14.03 -4.26
C GLU A 50 25.59 15.38 -3.67
N TRP A 51 24.62 16.23 -3.29
CA TRP A 51 24.92 17.51 -2.63
C TRP A 51 25.72 17.33 -1.33
N GLN A 52 25.41 16.29 -0.55
CA GLN A 52 26.17 15.98 0.67
C GLN A 52 27.60 15.52 0.36
N ARG A 53 27.84 14.93 -0.82
CA ARG A 53 29.21 14.61 -1.29
C ARG A 53 29.94 15.87 -1.73
N PHE A 54 29.27 16.73 -2.50
CA PHE A 54 29.85 18.01 -2.93
C PHE A 54 30.29 18.87 -1.75
N GLU A 55 29.47 18.98 -0.70
CA GLU A 55 29.84 19.74 0.51
C GLU A 55 31.00 19.11 1.27
N ARG A 56 31.13 17.79 1.23
CA ARG A 56 32.19 17.04 1.92
C ARG A 56 33.53 17.20 1.22
N ASP A 57 33.53 17.14 -0.10
CA ASP A 57 34.73 17.06 -0.93
C ASP A 57 35.19 18.44 -1.44
N LYS A 58 34.50 19.52 -1.04
CA LYS A 58 34.75 20.89 -1.53
C LYS A 58 36.12 21.47 -1.18
N ASP A 59 36.84 20.87 -0.23
CA ASP A 59 38.22 21.22 0.08
C ASP A 59 39.19 20.79 -1.02
N VAL A 60 38.89 19.69 -1.73
CA VAL A 60 39.70 19.16 -2.85
C VAL A 60 39.07 19.50 -4.21
N LEU A 61 37.74 19.44 -4.33
CA LEU A 61 36.98 19.72 -5.55
C LEU A 61 36.01 20.89 -5.30
N PRO A 62 36.51 22.14 -5.24
CA PRO A 62 35.74 23.29 -4.75
C PRO A 62 34.62 23.75 -5.70
N ASN A 63 34.62 23.29 -6.96
CA ASN A 63 33.70 23.75 -7.99
C ASN A 63 32.78 22.62 -8.45
N LEU A 64 31.59 23.00 -8.95
CA LEU A 64 30.66 22.12 -9.62
C LEU A 64 30.56 22.50 -11.09
N ARG A 65 30.49 21.49 -11.96
CA ARG A 65 30.23 21.63 -13.38
C ARG A 65 28.82 21.16 -13.71
N TRP A 66 28.09 21.94 -14.49
CA TRP A 66 26.84 21.48 -15.11
C TRP A 66 27.13 20.53 -16.29
N VAL A 67 26.75 19.27 -16.14
CA VAL A 67 26.93 18.23 -17.15
C VAL A 67 25.70 18.19 -18.09
N PRO A 68 25.91 18.12 -19.43
CA PRO A 68 24.81 18.02 -20.39
C PRO A 68 23.87 16.84 -20.13
N SER A 69 22.62 17.00 -20.55
CA SER A 69 21.58 15.96 -20.41
C SER A 69 21.91 14.71 -21.21
N THR A 70 21.64 13.53 -20.64
CA THR A 70 21.72 12.22 -21.34
C THR A 70 20.48 11.90 -22.19
N SER A 71 19.42 12.71 -22.12
CA SER A 71 18.22 12.56 -22.95
C SER A 71 18.55 12.63 -24.45
N PRO A 72 17.96 11.76 -25.30
CA PRO A 72 18.10 11.84 -26.76
C PRO A 72 17.59 13.16 -27.35
N ASN A 73 16.59 13.78 -26.70
CA ASN A 73 15.97 15.03 -27.11
C ASN A 73 16.05 16.06 -25.97
N PRO A 74 17.22 16.68 -25.71
CA PRO A 74 17.37 17.62 -24.62
C PRO A 74 16.67 18.95 -24.96
N GLY A 75 15.89 19.48 -24.01
CA GLY A 75 15.28 20.80 -24.11
C GLY A 75 16.32 21.91 -24.29
N ALA A 76 15.93 23.00 -24.95
CA ALA A 76 16.82 24.15 -25.19
C ALA A 76 17.03 25.01 -23.92
N ASP A 77 16.05 24.96 -23.01
CA ASP A 77 15.95 25.70 -21.75
C ASP A 77 17.16 25.54 -20.83
N HIS A 78 17.77 24.34 -20.79
CA HIS A 78 18.93 24.09 -19.94
C HIS A 78 20.27 24.08 -20.68
N ARG A 79 20.28 24.13 -22.02
CA ARG A 79 21.54 24.11 -22.78
C ARG A 79 22.43 25.32 -22.49
N ILE A 80 21.80 26.45 -22.16
CA ILE A 80 22.47 27.68 -21.78
C ILE A 80 23.33 27.52 -20.51
N TYR A 81 23.08 26.51 -19.67
CA TYR A 81 23.84 26.29 -18.45
C TYR A 81 24.97 25.26 -18.62
N TRP A 82 25.01 24.52 -19.73
CA TRP A 82 25.97 23.43 -19.93
C TRP A 82 27.42 23.91 -19.90
N GLY A 83 28.25 23.22 -19.12
CA GLY A 83 29.65 23.59 -18.93
C GLY A 83 29.86 24.87 -18.12
N THR A 84 28.85 25.32 -17.37
CA THR A 84 29.02 26.33 -16.31
C THR A 84 29.75 25.68 -15.14
N ILE A 85 30.86 26.30 -14.71
CA ILE A 85 31.65 25.86 -13.57
C ILE A 85 31.65 26.98 -12.52
N LEU A 86 31.15 26.69 -11.32
CA LEU A 86 31.05 27.65 -10.21
C LEU A 86 31.34 26.96 -8.86
N PRO A 87 31.79 27.70 -7.84
CA PRO A 87 32.00 27.15 -6.50
C PRO A 87 30.75 26.44 -5.94
N VAL A 88 30.94 25.39 -5.13
CA VAL A 88 29.84 24.63 -4.50
C VAL A 88 28.85 25.55 -3.77
N ASP A 89 29.37 26.57 -3.07
CA ASP A 89 28.59 27.52 -2.28
C ASP A 89 28.00 28.69 -3.09
N HIS A 90 28.18 28.71 -4.42
CA HIS A 90 27.71 29.82 -5.25
C HIS A 90 26.17 29.93 -5.25
N PRO A 91 25.58 31.15 -5.11
CA PRO A 91 24.13 31.33 -5.02
C PRO A 91 23.36 30.88 -6.27
N PHE A 92 24.04 30.82 -7.42
CA PHE A 92 23.51 30.27 -8.67
C PHE A 92 22.88 28.89 -8.46
N TRP A 93 23.55 27.98 -7.76
CA TRP A 93 23.06 26.62 -7.54
C TRP A 93 21.83 26.54 -6.64
N SER A 94 21.45 27.63 -5.97
CA SER A 94 20.19 27.66 -5.21
C SER A 94 19.00 28.15 -6.06
N ARG A 95 19.27 28.68 -7.25
CA ARG A 95 18.26 29.22 -8.20
C ARG A 95 18.17 28.41 -9.49
N HIS A 96 19.30 27.86 -9.94
CA HIS A 96 19.46 27.14 -11.19
C HIS A 96 20.37 25.94 -10.98
N ARG A 97 19.82 24.75 -11.19
CA ARG A 97 20.56 23.49 -11.13
C ARG A 97 19.79 22.40 -11.89
N PRO A 98 20.45 21.29 -12.21
CA PRO A 98 19.76 20.11 -12.68
C PRO A 98 18.63 19.70 -11.73
N GLY A 99 17.52 19.17 -12.27
CA GLY A 99 16.35 18.77 -11.46
C GLY A 99 15.33 19.88 -11.18
N ASP A 100 15.55 21.09 -11.69
CA ASP A 100 14.62 22.23 -11.59
C ASP A 100 13.49 22.18 -12.64
N ARG A 101 13.46 21.14 -13.49
CA ARG A 101 12.43 20.83 -14.50
C ARG A 101 11.94 19.40 -14.31
N TRP A 102 10.68 19.14 -14.64
CA TRP A 102 10.13 17.78 -14.69
C TRP A 102 10.95 16.91 -15.64
N ASN A 103 11.36 15.73 -15.18
CA ASN A 103 12.15 14.77 -15.96
C ASN A 103 13.49 15.34 -16.52
N CYS A 104 14.12 16.27 -15.81
CA CYS A 104 15.43 16.79 -16.19
C CYS A 104 16.53 15.73 -16.00
N GLN A 105 17.21 15.36 -17.09
CA GLN A 105 18.30 14.36 -17.10
C GLN A 105 19.71 14.99 -17.11
N CYS A 106 19.83 16.27 -16.74
CA CYS A 106 21.14 16.89 -16.50
C CYS A 106 21.70 16.43 -15.14
N SER A 107 23.00 16.60 -14.93
CA SER A 107 23.66 16.31 -13.65
C SER A 107 24.70 17.37 -13.29
N LEU A 108 25.18 17.30 -12.04
CA LEU A 108 26.31 18.08 -11.56
C LEU A 108 27.48 17.13 -11.29
N GLU A 109 28.69 17.62 -11.52
CA GLU A 109 29.93 16.91 -11.25
C GLU A 109 30.88 17.83 -10.47
N SER A 110 31.53 17.31 -9.43
CA SER A 110 32.57 18.02 -8.68
C SER A 110 33.88 18.08 -9.47
N THR A 111 34.54 19.23 -9.48
CA THR A 111 35.77 19.46 -10.24
C THR A 111 36.70 20.45 -9.53
N ASP A 112 38.00 20.32 -9.80
CA ASP A 112 39.06 21.25 -9.43
C ASP A 112 39.33 22.33 -10.49
N GLU A 113 38.66 22.25 -11.65
CA GLU A 113 38.79 23.25 -12.71
C GLU A 113 38.34 24.64 -12.24
N PRO A 114 38.98 25.72 -12.72
CA PRO A 114 38.65 27.07 -12.31
C PRO A 114 37.23 27.45 -12.69
N ALA A 115 36.58 28.26 -11.84
CA ALA A 115 35.25 28.76 -12.10
C ALA A 115 35.22 29.60 -13.40
N THR A 116 34.29 29.28 -14.30
CA THR A 116 34.17 29.95 -15.61
C THR A 116 33.30 31.20 -15.57
N GLY A 117 32.71 31.52 -14.41
CA GLY A 117 31.62 32.50 -14.30
C GLY A 117 30.32 31.99 -14.94
N ILE A 118 29.26 32.81 -14.86
CA ILE A 118 27.97 32.49 -15.47
C ILE A 118 28.00 32.98 -16.93
N LYS A 119 28.10 32.05 -17.89
CA LYS A 119 28.29 32.37 -19.31
C LYS A 119 27.10 33.08 -19.97
N HIS A 120 25.90 32.95 -19.38
CA HIS A 120 24.64 33.34 -20.02
C HIS A 120 23.64 33.99 -19.05
N GLU A 121 24.08 34.62 -17.96
CA GLU A 121 23.17 35.17 -16.92
C GLU A 121 22.13 36.14 -17.49
N ASP A 122 22.55 37.04 -18.37
CA ASP A 122 21.70 38.04 -19.02
C ASP A 122 20.73 37.45 -20.07
N ALA A 123 20.96 36.19 -20.49
CA ALA A 123 20.15 35.50 -21.49
C ALA A 123 19.11 34.55 -20.87
N VAL A 124 19.11 34.38 -19.54
CA VAL A 124 18.13 33.57 -18.83
C VAL A 124 16.78 34.29 -18.83
N ASP A 125 15.78 33.78 -19.53
CA ASP A 125 14.39 34.22 -19.33
C ASP A 125 13.80 33.42 -18.17
N PRO A 126 13.54 34.01 -16.98
CA PRO A 126 13.04 33.27 -15.82
C PRO A 126 11.70 32.58 -16.09
N ARG A 127 10.93 33.03 -17.08
CA ARG A 127 9.65 32.41 -17.47
C ARG A 127 9.85 31.18 -18.36
N LYS A 128 10.94 31.11 -19.12
CA LYS A 128 11.21 30.04 -20.09
C LYS A 128 12.31 29.08 -19.69
N ASP A 129 13.27 29.54 -18.90
CA ASP A 129 14.52 28.85 -18.54
C ASP A 129 14.71 28.74 -17.02
N GLY A 130 13.74 29.24 -16.24
CA GLY A 130 13.70 29.12 -14.78
C GLY A 130 13.14 27.77 -14.29
N PRO A 131 13.19 27.52 -12.97
CA PRO A 131 12.60 26.31 -12.39
C PRO A 131 11.08 26.23 -12.61
N HIS A 132 10.57 25.01 -12.79
CA HIS A 132 9.13 24.77 -12.74
C HIS A 132 8.61 24.90 -11.30
N LYS A 133 7.33 25.28 -11.16
CA LYS A 133 6.65 25.46 -9.88
C LYS A 133 6.79 24.20 -9.00
N GLY A 134 7.28 24.36 -7.78
CA GLY A 134 7.57 23.27 -6.86
C GLY A 134 8.91 22.56 -7.04
N LEU A 135 9.75 22.98 -7.99
CA LEU A 135 11.07 22.37 -8.23
C LEU A 135 12.25 23.34 -8.04
N GLY A 136 11.98 24.61 -7.71
CA GLY A 136 13.03 25.63 -7.61
C GLY A 136 13.86 25.61 -6.32
N ASP A 137 13.46 24.86 -5.31
CA ASP A 137 14.28 24.67 -4.11
C ASP A 137 15.38 23.63 -4.33
N ASN A 138 16.47 23.71 -3.57
CA ASN A 138 17.53 22.71 -3.60
C ASN A 138 17.29 21.57 -2.60
N PRO A 139 16.84 20.36 -2.98
CA PRO A 139 16.67 19.17 -2.14
C PRO A 139 17.88 18.83 -1.30
N GLY A 140 19.10 19.08 -1.78
CA GLY A 140 20.31 18.88 -0.99
C GLY A 140 20.44 19.81 0.22
N LYS A 141 19.76 20.96 0.18
CA LYS A 141 19.71 21.96 1.26
C LYS A 141 18.37 21.97 2.00
N SER A 142 17.25 21.80 1.29
CA SER A 142 15.89 21.86 1.83
C SER A 142 15.41 20.54 2.44
N GLY A 143 16.04 19.41 2.08
CA GLY A 143 15.57 18.08 2.45
C GLY A 143 14.19 17.72 1.90
N SER A 144 13.70 18.49 0.93
CA SER A 144 12.34 18.36 0.37
C SER A 144 12.41 17.97 -1.10
N LEU A 145 11.61 16.99 -1.50
CA LEU A 145 11.51 16.58 -2.91
C LEU A 145 10.72 17.60 -3.74
N PHE A 146 9.70 18.23 -3.14
CA PHE A 146 8.91 19.27 -3.77
C PHE A 146 8.89 20.51 -2.88
N GLY A 147 9.07 21.68 -3.51
CA GLY A 147 9.03 22.98 -2.88
C GLY A 147 7.62 23.37 -2.42
N GLN A 148 7.55 24.27 -1.45
CA GLN A 148 6.30 24.74 -0.84
C GLN A 148 5.35 25.47 -1.81
N ASP A 149 5.81 25.83 -3.00
CA ASP A 149 5.02 26.38 -4.08
C ASP A 149 4.40 25.29 -4.98
N HIS A 150 4.69 24.00 -4.80
CA HIS A 150 4.05 22.93 -5.56
C HIS A 150 2.52 22.88 -5.33
N PRO A 151 1.69 22.52 -6.34
CA PRO A 151 0.24 22.36 -6.18
C PRO A 151 -0.23 21.40 -5.07
N TYR A 152 0.67 20.59 -4.51
CA TYR A 152 0.37 19.73 -3.34
C TYR A 152 0.14 20.52 -2.07
N TYR A 153 0.67 21.73 -2.00
CA TYR A 153 0.61 22.54 -0.81
C TYR A 153 -0.35 23.72 -1.03
N PRO A 154 -1.19 24.06 -0.03
CA PRO A 154 -2.10 25.20 -0.13
C PRO A 154 -1.30 26.50 -0.18
N ASP A 155 -1.74 27.51 -0.96
CA ASP A 155 -0.99 28.76 -1.10
C ASP A 155 -0.65 29.44 0.24
N SER A 156 -1.47 29.25 1.28
CA SER A 156 -1.20 29.71 2.64
C SER A 156 -1.78 28.77 3.69
N CYS A 157 -1.33 28.89 4.94
CA CYS A 157 -1.94 28.20 6.08
C CYS A 157 -3.42 28.60 6.27
N SER A 158 -3.82 29.79 5.82
CA SER A 158 -5.21 30.27 5.93
C SER A 158 -6.17 29.55 4.97
N SER A 159 -5.65 29.09 3.83
CA SER A 159 -6.35 28.29 2.82
C SER A 159 -6.12 26.78 2.97
N CYS A 160 -5.40 26.36 4.02
CA CYS A 160 -5.07 24.96 4.24
C CYS A 160 -6.31 24.14 4.62
N PRO A 161 -6.58 22.98 3.95
CA PRO A 161 -7.70 22.11 4.30
C PRO A 161 -7.51 21.43 5.67
N PHE A 162 -6.27 21.32 6.15
CA PHE A 162 -5.91 20.72 7.44
C PHE A 162 -5.81 21.74 8.58
N ALA A 163 -5.90 23.04 8.29
CA ALA A 163 -6.01 24.05 9.33
C ALA A 163 -7.39 23.90 9.98
N GLY A 164 -7.43 23.22 11.12
CA GLY A 164 -8.65 22.98 11.90
C GLY A 164 -9.46 24.25 12.17
N GLY A 165 -10.65 24.10 12.77
CA GLY A 165 -11.76 25.07 12.85
C GLY A 165 -11.42 26.57 13.03
N LEU A 166 -12.43 27.42 12.78
CA LEU A 166 -12.35 28.89 12.63
C LEU A 166 -11.31 29.62 13.51
N LYS A 167 -11.15 29.23 14.79
CA LYS A 167 -10.17 29.80 15.74
C LYS A 167 -8.70 29.61 15.31
N ASN A 168 -8.32 28.45 14.77
CA ASN A 168 -6.94 28.20 14.32
C ASN A 168 -6.63 28.99 13.04
N ARG A 169 -7.61 29.12 12.14
CA ARG A 169 -7.49 29.92 10.91
C ARG A 169 -7.30 31.41 11.21
N LEU A 170 -8.01 31.93 12.22
CA LEU A 170 -7.84 33.30 12.71
C LEU A 170 -6.48 33.52 13.39
N GLY A 171 -6.04 32.59 14.24
CA GLY A 171 -4.73 32.68 14.90
C GLY A 171 -3.54 32.64 13.93
N MET A 172 -3.63 31.86 12.85
CA MET A 172 -2.59 31.79 11.81
C MET A 172 -2.49 33.06 10.95
N ARG A 173 -3.57 33.85 10.85
CA ARG A 173 -3.57 35.12 10.10
C ARG A 173 -2.74 36.21 10.79
N PHE A 174 -2.46 36.05 12.09
CA PHE A 174 -1.65 36.96 12.90
C PHE A 174 -0.26 36.39 13.25
N GLY A 175 0.06 35.18 12.79
CA GLY A 175 1.36 34.55 13.01
C GLY A 175 2.29 34.74 11.82
N ASN A 176 3.42 35.44 12.00
CA ASN A 176 4.49 35.56 10.99
C ASN A 176 5.30 34.27 10.78
N LYS A 177 4.70 33.08 10.94
CA LYS A 177 5.39 31.82 10.68
C LYS A 177 5.44 31.56 9.17
N LYS A 178 6.65 31.37 8.65
CA LYS A 178 6.89 30.93 7.26
C LYS A 178 6.19 29.57 7.06
N LYS A 179 5.44 29.43 5.97
CA LYS A 179 4.76 28.18 5.59
C LYS A 179 5.80 27.08 5.40
N ASP A 180 5.65 25.99 6.14
CA ASP A 180 6.33 24.73 5.91
C ASP A 180 5.33 23.59 6.10
N CYS A 181 4.80 23.09 4.98
CA CYS A 181 3.87 21.97 4.98
C CYS A 181 4.55 20.62 5.20
N ASN A 182 5.86 20.50 4.97
CA ASN A 182 6.59 19.23 5.13
C ASN A 182 6.80 18.86 6.60
N SER A 183 6.80 19.86 7.49
CA SER A 183 6.96 19.69 8.94
C SER A 183 5.69 20.08 9.73
N CYS A 184 4.51 19.95 9.11
CA CYS A 184 3.26 20.50 9.66
C CYS A 184 2.49 19.48 10.51
N ARG A 185 2.53 19.65 11.85
CA ARG A 185 1.79 18.80 12.80
C ARG A 185 0.29 18.68 12.52
N GLN A 186 -0.35 19.73 12.00
CA GLN A 186 -1.78 19.69 11.67
C GLN A 186 -2.07 18.76 10.48
N ALA A 187 -1.16 18.74 9.49
CA ALA A 187 -1.25 17.79 8.39
C ALA A 187 -0.99 16.37 8.89
N ASP A 188 0.05 16.17 9.72
CA ASP A 188 0.39 14.86 10.29
C ASP A 188 -0.78 14.26 11.10
N ASN A 189 -1.42 15.08 11.94
CA ASN A 189 -2.58 14.65 12.73
C ASN A 189 -3.83 14.34 11.87
N ALA A 190 -3.89 14.86 10.64
CA ALA A 190 -4.98 14.61 9.71
C ALA A 190 -4.77 13.35 8.86
N ILE A 191 -3.54 12.83 8.82
CA ILE A 191 -3.27 11.52 8.21
C ILE A 191 -3.85 10.46 9.17
N PRO A 192 -4.83 9.65 8.72
CA PRO A 192 -5.40 8.63 9.57
C PRO A 192 -4.33 7.64 9.97
N ASP A 193 -4.13 7.48 11.28
CA ASP A 193 -3.35 6.36 11.80
C ASP A 193 -4.17 5.08 11.60
N GLU A 194 -3.75 4.25 10.65
CA GLU A 194 -4.43 3.00 10.30
C GLU A 194 -4.62 2.08 11.51
N GLU A 195 -3.68 2.08 12.46
CA GLU A 195 -3.79 1.28 13.69
C GLU A 195 -4.90 1.82 14.60
N VAL A 196 -4.99 3.14 14.75
CA VAL A 196 -6.02 3.79 15.57
C VAL A 196 -7.41 3.57 14.98
N GLU A 197 -7.58 3.76 13.67
CA GLU A 197 -8.87 3.55 13.01
C GLU A 197 -9.26 2.06 13.03
N ARG A 198 -8.32 1.12 12.81
CA ARG A 198 -8.59 -0.32 12.98
C ARG A 198 -9.07 -0.65 14.39
N LYS A 199 -8.37 -0.17 15.42
CA LYS A 199 -8.76 -0.39 16.82
C LYS A 199 -10.17 0.13 17.13
N LYS A 200 -10.52 1.28 16.56
CA LYS A 200 -11.84 1.91 16.71
C LYS A 200 -12.93 1.09 16.02
N GLN A 201 -12.69 0.62 14.79
CA GLN A 201 -13.60 -0.27 14.07
C GLN A 201 -13.81 -1.59 14.83
N ASN A 202 -12.73 -2.23 15.27
CA ASN A 202 -12.79 -3.49 16.04
C ASN A 202 -13.53 -3.31 17.37
N ARG A 203 -13.37 -2.15 18.03
CA ARG A 203 -14.11 -1.82 19.26
C ARG A 203 -15.60 -1.63 19.01
N ALA A 204 -16.00 -1.07 17.87
CA ALA A 204 -17.41 -0.96 17.50
C ALA A 204 -18.00 -2.36 17.27
N LYS A 205 -17.32 -3.19 16.47
CA LYS A 205 -17.71 -4.58 16.21
C LYS A 205 -17.79 -5.42 17.48
N TYR A 206 -16.86 -5.26 18.42
CA TYR A 206 -16.93 -5.90 19.74
C TYR A 206 -18.24 -5.58 20.48
N ARG A 207 -18.70 -4.32 20.44
CA ARG A 207 -19.95 -3.93 21.11
C ARG A 207 -21.18 -4.55 20.44
N GLU A 208 -21.16 -4.69 19.13
CA GLU A 208 -22.21 -5.36 18.37
C GLU A 208 -22.28 -6.85 18.72
N LEU A 209 -21.15 -7.55 18.65
CA LEU A 209 -21.07 -8.97 18.95
C LEU A 209 -21.41 -9.29 20.41
N LYS A 210 -21.00 -8.45 21.36
CA LYS A 210 -21.27 -8.67 22.79
C LYS A 210 -22.77 -8.69 23.13
N ASN A 211 -23.58 -7.99 22.34
CA ASN A 211 -25.02 -7.90 22.55
C ASN A 211 -25.81 -8.89 21.67
N ASN A 212 -25.15 -9.64 20.79
CA ASN A 212 -25.79 -10.62 19.91
C ASN A 212 -25.73 -12.03 20.54
N PRO A 213 -26.87 -12.69 20.84
CA PRO A 213 -26.91 -14.03 21.43
C PRO A 213 -26.37 -15.14 20.51
N GLU A 214 -26.18 -14.87 19.22
CA GLU A 214 -25.57 -15.80 18.26
C GLU A 214 -24.06 -15.97 18.46
N TRP A 215 -23.44 -15.11 19.28
CA TRP A 215 -22.01 -15.11 19.54
C TRP A 215 -21.71 -15.40 21.01
N ARG A 216 -20.72 -16.27 21.24
CA ARG A 216 -20.15 -16.59 22.56
C ARG A 216 -18.65 -16.27 22.58
N ASP A 217 -18.09 -16.27 23.78
CA ASP A 217 -16.64 -16.05 24.01
C ASP A 217 -16.10 -14.77 23.34
N VAL A 218 -16.92 -13.71 23.38
CA VAL A 218 -16.60 -12.42 22.75
C VAL A 218 -15.57 -11.66 23.57
N GLU A 219 -14.37 -11.50 23.03
CA GLU A 219 -13.24 -10.85 23.69
C GLU A 219 -12.60 -9.77 22.81
N TYR A 220 -12.12 -8.70 23.45
CA TYR A 220 -11.42 -7.59 22.79
C TYR A 220 -10.19 -7.16 23.58
N ASP A 221 -9.03 -7.15 22.93
CA ASP A 221 -7.78 -6.61 23.49
C ASP A 221 -7.62 -5.13 23.12
N LYS A 222 -7.65 -4.26 24.12
CA LYS A 222 -7.49 -2.81 23.94
C LYS A 222 -6.10 -2.41 23.44
N ARG A 223 -5.07 -3.22 23.73
CA ARG A 223 -3.68 -2.92 23.40
C ARG A 223 -3.39 -3.24 21.94
N THR A 224 -3.75 -4.43 21.48
CA THR A 224 -3.50 -4.89 20.10
C THR A 224 -4.62 -4.48 19.14
N GLY A 225 -5.84 -4.28 19.66
CA GLY A 225 -7.05 -4.12 18.88
C GLY A 225 -7.70 -5.44 18.45
N GLY A 226 -7.19 -6.58 18.91
CA GLY A 226 -7.69 -7.90 18.54
C GLY A 226 -9.12 -8.13 19.01
N LEU A 227 -9.92 -8.81 18.19
CA LEU A 227 -11.30 -9.19 18.50
C LEU A 227 -11.48 -10.66 18.13
N ARG A 228 -11.98 -11.46 19.07
CA ARG A 228 -12.37 -12.85 18.82
C ARG A 228 -13.77 -13.12 19.34
N ALA A 229 -14.48 -14.01 18.66
CA ALA A 229 -15.77 -14.55 19.09
C ALA A 229 -16.03 -15.88 18.38
N GLN A 230 -16.92 -16.68 18.91
CA GLN A 230 -17.36 -17.93 18.28
C GLN A 230 -18.87 -17.90 18.06
N HIS A 231 -19.31 -18.28 16.88
CA HIS A 231 -20.73 -18.46 16.62
C HIS A 231 -21.25 -19.67 17.41
N VAL A 232 -22.47 -19.58 17.96
CA VAL A 232 -23.09 -20.69 18.73
C VAL A 232 -23.28 -21.98 17.92
N GLY A 233 -23.38 -21.84 16.60
CA GLY A 233 -23.48 -22.93 15.63
C GLY A 233 -22.14 -23.46 15.07
N HIS A 234 -21.00 -22.96 15.55
CA HIS A 234 -19.69 -23.49 15.18
C HIS A 234 -19.52 -24.93 15.71
N ILE A 235 -19.14 -25.87 14.84
CA ILE A 235 -19.14 -27.31 15.15
C ILE A 235 -17.82 -27.71 15.79
N THR A 236 -17.87 -28.23 17.02
CA THR A 236 -16.69 -28.72 17.74
C THR A 236 -16.54 -30.24 17.62
N HIS A 237 -15.33 -30.71 17.30
CA HIS A 237 -14.97 -32.12 17.15
C HIS A 237 -14.13 -32.61 18.33
N ASP A 238 -14.66 -32.54 19.56
CA ASP A 238 -13.92 -32.87 20.81
C ASP A 238 -14.25 -34.25 21.41
N GLY A 239 -14.94 -35.11 20.66
CA GLY A 239 -15.32 -36.45 21.13
C GLY A 239 -14.15 -37.43 21.27
N LEU A 240 -14.37 -38.55 21.96
CA LEU A 240 -13.37 -39.64 22.12
C LEU A 240 -12.88 -40.24 20.79
N LYS A 241 -13.65 -40.09 19.71
CA LYS A 241 -13.32 -40.54 18.35
C LYS A 241 -12.74 -39.43 17.47
N ALA A 242 -12.45 -38.25 18.01
CA ALA A 242 -11.87 -37.16 17.26
C ALA A 242 -10.46 -37.52 16.79
N GLU A 243 -10.16 -37.18 15.53
CA GLU A 243 -8.81 -37.29 15.01
C GLU A 243 -7.90 -36.33 15.78
N ARG A 244 -6.74 -36.84 16.22
CA ARG A 244 -5.76 -36.09 16.99
C ARG A 244 -4.49 -35.93 16.17
N PHE A 245 -3.98 -34.71 16.14
CA PHE A 245 -2.76 -34.31 15.46
C PHE A 245 -1.76 -33.80 16.48
N PHE A 246 -0.47 -33.83 16.14
CA PHE A 246 0.61 -33.45 17.06
C PHE A 246 0.49 -34.21 18.40
N GLU A 247 0.88 -33.60 19.51
CA GLU A 247 0.82 -34.13 20.89
C GLU A 247 -0.63 -34.31 21.42
N GLY A 248 -1.57 -34.75 20.57
CA GLY A 248 -2.93 -35.11 20.97
C GLY A 248 -4.00 -34.05 20.71
N LEU A 249 -3.69 -33.00 19.94
CA LEU A 249 -4.59 -31.88 19.67
C LEU A 249 -5.69 -32.24 18.66
N THR A 250 -6.94 -31.84 18.93
CA THR A 250 -8.07 -32.00 17.99
C THR A 250 -8.04 -30.91 16.90
N SER A 251 -8.79 -31.08 15.81
CA SER A 251 -8.97 -30.03 14.78
C SER A 251 -9.51 -28.74 15.39
N THR A 252 -10.52 -28.86 16.24
CA THR A 252 -11.13 -27.72 16.97
C THR A 252 -10.10 -27.01 17.84
N GLN A 253 -9.22 -27.74 18.54
CA GLN A 253 -8.15 -27.11 19.32
C GLN A 253 -7.16 -26.33 18.44
N LEU A 254 -6.86 -26.81 17.24
CA LEU A 254 -6.00 -26.11 16.30
C LEU A 254 -6.67 -24.85 15.72
N GLU A 255 -7.98 -24.90 15.44
CA GLU A 255 -8.76 -23.73 15.01
C GLU A 255 -8.83 -22.66 16.09
N LEU A 256 -9.08 -23.06 17.35
CA LEU A 256 -9.06 -22.17 18.50
C LEU A 256 -7.68 -21.55 18.74
N GLU A 257 -6.61 -22.31 18.53
CA GLU A 257 -5.25 -21.79 18.63
C GLU A 257 -4.94 -20.80 17.50
N CYS A 258 -5.33 -21.11 16.26
CA CYS A 258 -5.24 -20.19 15.12
C CYS A 258 -5.97 -18.87 15.41
N GLN A 259 -7.21 -18.95 15.92
CA GLN A 259 -7.99 -17.78 16.33
C GLN A 259 -7.27 -16.97 17.42
N ALA A 260 -6.66 -17.64 18.41
CA ALA A 260 -5.92 -16.98 19.46
C ALA A 260 -4.66 -16.26 18.95
N GLU A 261 -3.93 -16.84 17.98
CA GLU A 261 -2.79 -16.17 17.34
C GLU A 261 -3.24 -14.91 16.59
N LEU A 262 -4.30 -14.99 15.79
CA LEU A 262 -4.88 -13.85 15.07
C LEU A 262 -5.33 -12.73 16.03
N PHE A 263 -5.98 -13.10 17.14
CA PHE A 263 -6.37 -12.18 18.19
C PHE A 263 -5.16 -11.44 18.78
N ARG A 264 -4.07 -12.14 19.07
CA ARG A 264 -2.83 -11.51 19.58
C ARG A 264 -2.16 -10.60 18.56
N MET A 265 -2.32 -10.87 17.27
CA MET A 265 -1.86 -10.01 16.17
C MET A 265 -2.71 -8.73 15.99
N GLY A 266 -3.78 -8.56 16.77
CA GLY A 266 -4.66 -7.39 16.67
C GLY A 266 -5.70 -7.48 15.55
N ARG A 267 -5.96 -8.70 15.06
CA ARG A 267 -6.91 -9.00 13.98
C ARG A 267 -8.31 -9.30 14.53
N VAL A 268 -9.32 -9.18 13.69
CA VAL A 268 -10.67 -9.69 13.95
C VAL A 268 -10.71 -11.15 13.48
N ALA A 269 -10.94 -12.10 14.38
CA ALA A 269 -11.01 -13.52 14.08
C ALA A 269 -12.27 -14.14 14.67
N LEU A 270 -13.28 -14.38 13.84
CA LEU A 270 -14.60 -14.89 14.25
C LEU A 270 -14.80 -16.31 13.71
N LEU A 271 -15.11 -17.27 14.57
CA LEU A 271 -15.46 -18.62 14.11
C LEU A 271 -16.94 -18.66 13.70
N LEU A 272 -17.22 -19.17 12.50
CA LEU A 272 -18.51 -19.01 11.81
C LEU A 272 -19.48 -20.19 12.07
N ASP A 273 -20.73 -20.01 11.63
CA ASP A 273 -21.77 -21.03 11.70
C ASP A 273 -21.58 -22.14 10.66
N GLU A 274 -21.39 -23.36 11.13
CA GLU A 274 -21.29 -24.56 10.28
C GLU A 274 -22.51 -25.48 10.41
N SER A 275 -23.51 -25.08 11.20
CA SER A 275 -24.66 -25.92 11.55
C SER A 275 -25.75 -25.97 10.47
N LYS A 276 -25.66 -25.13 9.43
CA LYS A 276 -26.69 -25.00 8.38
C LYS A 276 -26.93 -26.30 7.61
N LYS A 277 -28.21 -26.67 7.46
CA LYS A 277 -28.66 -27.86 6.72
C LYS A 277 -29.74 -27.51 5.68
N LYS A 278 -29.72 -28.19 4.53
CA LYS A 278 -30.80 -28.16 3.51
C LYS A 278 -31.25 -29.60 3.25
N ASN A 279 -32.53 -29.88 3.40
CA ASN A 279 -33.12 -31.23 3.24
C ASN A 279 -32.41 -32.32 4.06
N GLY A 280 -31.99 -32.01 5.29
CA GLY A 280 -31.27 -32.93 6.18
C GLY A 280 -29.76 -33.05 5.94
N ASN A 281 -29.26 -32.59 4.79
CA ASN A 281 -27.84 -32.60 4.46
C ASN A 281 -27.15 -31.32 4.95
N LYS A 282 -25.94 -31.45 5.51
CA LYS A 282 -25.11 -30.29 5.87
C LYS A 282 -24.70 -29.52 4.61
N LEU A 283 -24.81 -28.19 4.67
CA LEU A 283 -24.29 -27.33 3.62
C LEU A 283 -22.79 -27.11 3.80
N ALA A 284 -22.07 -26.87 2.70
CA ALA A 284 -20.66 -26.46 2.77
C ALA A 284 -20.59 -25.11 3.49
N ALA A 285 -19.82 -25.03 4.58
CA ALA A 285 -19.61 -23.82 5.38
C ALA A 285 -18.12 -23.45 5.41
N LEU A 286 -17.83 -22.26 5.91
CA LEU A 286 -16.49 -21.73 6.13
C LEU A 286 -16.28 -21.59 7.63
N ASP A 287 -15.04 -21.72 8.08
CA ASP A 287 -14.73 -21.85 9.50
C ASP A 287 -14.50 -20.48 10.16
N LEU A 288 -13.96 -19.50 9.42
CA LEU A 288 -13.40 -18.26 9.96
C LEU A 288 -13.84 -17.03 9.16
N GLU A 289 -14.08 -15.93 9.86
CA GLU A 289 -14.03 -14.59 9.29
C GLU A 289 -12.81 -13.85 9.85
N LEU A 290 -11.93 -13.40 8.94
CA LEU A 290 -10.71 -12.66 9.26
C LEU A 290 -10.80 -11.26 8.67
N ASP A 291 -10.80 -10.24 9.54
CA ASP A 291 -10.91 -8.82 9.16
C ASP A 291 -12.05 -8.52 8.17
N GLY A 292 -13.18 -9.24 8.30
CA GLY A 292 -14.38 -9.08 7.45
C GLY A 292 -14.44 -10.01 6.23
N GLU A 293 -13.38 -10.78 5.95
CA GLU A 293 -13.35 -11.76 4.87
C GLU A 293 -13.65 -13.15 5.43
N ALA A 294 -14.74 -13.77 5.00
CA ALA A 294 -15.03 -15.17 5.31
C ALA A 294 -14.04 -16.09 4.57
N MET A 295 -13.51 -17.09 5.25
CA MET A 295 -12.53 -18.03 4.72
C MET A 295 -12.54 -19.34 5.49
N ASP A 296 -11.93 -20.33 4.88
CA ASP A 296 -11.78 -21.64 5.47
C ASP A 296 -10.40 -21.80 6.12
N ILE A 297 -10.32 -22.51 7.26
CA ILE A 297 -9.06 -22.80 7.96
C ILE A 297 -8.54 -24.19 7.57
N ARG A 298 -7.23 -24.25 7.32
CA ARG A 298 -6.50 -25.52 7.22
C ARG A 298 -5.22 -25.50 8.03
N SER A 299 -5.22 -26.27 9.12
CA SER A 299 -4.01 -26.57 9.87
C SER A 299 -3.08 -27.50 9.10
N ILE A 300 -1.81 -27.12 8.97
CA ILE A 300 -0.76 -27.92 8.33
C ILE A 300 -0.12 -28.81 9.37
N THR A 301 -0.37 -30.12 9.26
CA THR A 301 0.02 -31.14 10.26
C THR A 301 1.18 -32.03 9.81
N GLY A 302 1.81 -31.74 8.67
CA GLY A 302 2.94 -32.53 8.16
C GLY A 302 3.71 -31.85 7.04
N HIS A 303 4.81 -32.49 6.60
CA HIS A 303 5.77 -31.92 5.64
C HIS A 303 5.36 -32.00 4.15
N GLY A 304 4.10 -32.31 3.84
CA GLY A 304 3.58 -32.38 2.47
C GLY A 304 3.63 -31.03 1.72
N TRP A 305 3.35 -31.05 0.42
CA TRP A 305 3.22 -29.82 -0.39
C TRP A 305 1.94 -29.07 -0.02
N TYR A 306 2.02 -27.74 0.16
CA TYR A 306 0.84 -26.95 0.51
C TYR A 306 -0.17 -26.87 -0.65
N SER A 307 0.26 -27.13 -1.89
CA SER A 307 -0.60 -27.18 -3.07
C SER A 307 -1.76 -28.18 -2.91
N HIS A 308 -1.55 -29.28 -2.18
CA HIS A 308 -2.61 -30.25 -1.89
C HIS A 308 -3.64 -29.69 -0.91
N ALA A 309 -3.19 -28.95 0.11
CA ALA A 309 -4.08 -28.26 1.05
C ALA A 309 -4.91 -27.19 0.32
N LEU A 310 -4.27 -26.41 -0.55
CA LEU A 310 -4.95 -25.42 -1.39
C LEU A 310 -5.97 -26.07 -2.33
N ALA A 311 -5.62 -27.18 -2.98
CA ALA A 311 -6.54 -27.90 -3.87
C ALA A 311 -7.77 -28.44 -3.12
N ALA A 312 -7.58 -28.99 -1.91
CA ALA A 312 -8.68 -29.46 -1.08
C ALA A 312 -9.62 -28.31 -0.69
N LYS A 313 -9.07 -27.20 -0.19
CA LYS A 313 -9.90 -26.06 0.25
C LYS A 313 -10.52 -25.29 -0.92
N ASN A 314 -9.90 -25.29 -2.11
CA ASN A 314 -10.53 -24.73 -3.30
C ASN A 314 -11.84 -25.45 -3.64
N ARG A 315 -11.92 -26.78 -3.46
CA ARG A 315 -13.16 -27.54 -3.67
C ARG A 315 -14.23 -27.14 -2.66
N GLN A 316 -13.84 -26.96 -1.39
CA GLN A 316 -14.75 -26.49 -0.35
C GLN A 316 -15.29 -25.09 -0.66
N LEU A 317 -14.42 -24.14 -1.02
CA LEU A 317 -14.84 -22.80 -1.47
C LEU A 317 -15.73 -22.86 -2.71
N THR A 318 -15.46 -23.77 -3.65
CA THR A 318 -16.29 -23.97 -4.84
C THR A 318 -17.70 -24.37 -4.45
N ASN A 319 -17.84 -25.31 -3.53
CA ASN A 319 -19.13 -25.78 -3.04
C ASN A 319 -19.85 -24.71 -2.22
N TYR A 320 -19.13 -23.94 -1.40
CA TYR A 320 -19.68 -22.82 -0.63
C TYR A 320 -20.21 -21.73 -1.58
N ASN A 321 -19.39 -21.26 -2.52
CA ASN A 321 -19.74 -20.19 -3.46
C ASN A 321 -20.84 -20.58 -4.45
N ALA A 322 -21.11 -21.88 -4.64
CA ALA A 322 -22.19 -22.36 -5.49
C ALA A 322 -23.56 -22.34 -4.80
N ARG A 323 -23.62 -22.04 -3.50
CA ARG A 323 -24.88 -21.98 -2.75
C ARG A 323 -25.69 -20.74 -3.13
N GLU A 324 -27.00 -20.91 -3.28
CA GLU A 324 -27.94 -19.82 -3.60
C GLU A 324 -28.04 -18.74 -2.51
N ASP A 325 -27.75 -19.10 -1.25
CA ASP A 325 -27.82 -18.19 -0.10
C ASP A 325 -26.53 -17.40 0.13
N VAL A 326 -25.52 -17.57 -0.71
CA VAL A 326 -24.25 -16.84 -0.61
C VAL A 326 -24.30 -15.61 -1.52
N GLU A 327 -24.51 -14.45 -0.92
CA GLU A 327 -24.47 -13.15 -1.62
C GLU A 327 -23.05 -12.71 -1.98
N HIS A 328 -22.10 -13.00 -1.07
CA HIS A 328 -20.70 -12.62 -1.21
C HIS A 328 -19.81 -13.86 -1.24
N PRO A 329 -19.31 -14.27 -2.43
CA PRO A 329 -18.44 -15.42 -2.54
C PRO A 329 -17.08 -15.15 -1.89
N SER A 330 -16.56 -16.14 -1.17
CA SER A 330 -15.22 -16.09 -0.60
C SER A 330 -14.18 -16.53 -1.63
N ASN A 331 -12.99 -15.92 -1.57
CA ASN A 331 -11.84 -16.33 -2.37
C ASN A 331 -10.58 -16.52 -1.52
N SER A 332 -10.75 -16.65 -0.21
CA SER A 332 -9.66 -16.63 0.75
C SER A 332 -9.56 -17.95 1.53
N VAL A 333 -8.34 -18.34 1.88
CA VAL A 333 -8.07 -19.49 2.76
C VAL A 333 -7.02 -19.12 3.80
N CYS A 334 -7.16 -19.66 5.01
CA CYS A 334 -6.22 -19.50 6.11
C CYS A 334 -5.46 -20.81 6.36
N LEU A 335 -4.16 -20.80 6.16
CA LEU A 335 -3.27 -21.90 6.52
C LEU A 335 -2.67 -21.65 7.91
N TYR A 336 -2.91 -22.56 8.84
CA TYR A 336 -2.37 -22.47 10.19
C TYR A 336 -1.18 -23.42 10.39
N PHE A 337 -0.09 -22.90 10.92
CA PHE A 337 1.13 -23.63 11.22
C PHE A 337 1.34 -23.66 12.74
N HIS A 338 0.82 -24.72 13.37
CA HIS A 338 1.04 -24.99 14.80
C HIS A 338 2.52 -25.15 15.12
N ASP A 339 3.23 -25.93 14.29
CA ASP A 339 4.68 -26.03 14.34
C ASP A 339 5.29 -25.04 13.33
N PRO A 340 6.00 -23.99 13.79
CA PRO A 340 6.60 -23.00 12.89
C PRO A 340 7.62 -23.59 11.92
N SER A 341 8.27 -24.72 12.26
CA SER A 341 9.23 -25.39 11.39
C SER A 341 8.59 -25.95 10.11
N LEU A 342 7.27 -26.14 10.12
CA LEU A 342 6.51 -26.60 8.97
C LEU A 342 6.30 -25.50 7.93
N PHE A 343 6.56 -24.23 8.25
CA PHE A 343 6.42 -23.11 7.33
C PHE A 343 7.73 -22.80 6.58
N ASP A 344 7.65 -22.75 5.26
CA ASP A 344 8.74 -22.31 4.39
C ASP A 344 8.19 -21.38 3.29
N HIS A 345 8.71 -20.15 3.24
CA HIS A 345 8.31 -19.13 2.27
C HIS A 345 8.55 -19.57 0.82
N LYS A 346 9.72 -20.14 0.50
CA LYS A 346 10.05 -20.62 -0.85
C LYS A 346 9.15 -21.77 -1.25
N LYS A 347 8.83 -22.67 -0.31
CA LYS A 347 7.88 -23.75 -0.52
C LYS A 347 6.46 -23.24 -0.74
N MET A 348 6.04 -22.17 -0.06
CA MET A 348 4.75 -21.51 -0.28
C MET A 348 4.62 -20.96 -1.71
N VAL A 349 5.61 -20.18 -2.15
CA VAL A 349 5.63 -19.62 -3.52
C VAL A 349 5.59 -20.73 -4.57
N LYS A 350 6.38 -21.80 -4.39
CA LYS A 350 6.35 -22.97 -5.29
C LYS A 350 4.99 -23.69 -5.25
N SER A 351 4.39 -23.84 -4.09
CA SER A 351 3.08 -24.49 -3.92
C SER A 351 1.96 -23.70 -4.61
N ILE A 352 2.00 -22.36 -4.54
CA ILE A 352 1.06 -21.49 -5.24
C ILE A 352 1.24 -21.62 -6.76
N ALA A 353 2.48 -21.61 -7.25
CA ALA A 353 2.77 -21.82 -8.67
C ALA A 353 2.26 -23.19 -9.16
N GLN A 354 2.46 -24.26 -8.38
CA GLN A 354 1.90 -25.57 -8.69
C GLN A 354 0.37 -25.58 -8.67
N PHE A 355 -0.25 -24.93 -7.67
CA PHE A 355 -1.70 -24.85 -7.55
C PHE A 355 -2.34 -24.15 -8.76
N ARG A 356 -1.68 -23.15 -9.35
CA ARG A 356 -2.15 -22.48 -10.58
C ARG A 356 -2.34 -23.44 -11.75
N HIS A 357 -1.62 -24.56 -11.77
CA HIS A 357 -1.64 -25.60 -12.80
C HIS A 357 -2.22 -26.93 -12.30
N TYR A 358 -2.90 -26.92 -11.15
CA TYR A 358 -3.46 -28.13 -10.56
C TYR A 358 -4.56 -28.70 -11.45
N ARG A 359 -4.52 -30.02 -11.66
CA ARG A 359 -5.51 -30.76 -12.45
C ARG A 359 -6.33 -31.68 -11.57
N ASP A 360 -7.58 -31.89 -11.92
CA ASP A 360 -8.44 -32.86 -11.25
C ASP A 360 -8.14 -34.31 -11.69
N MET A 361 -8.92 -35.27 -11.21
CA MET A 361 -8.75 -36.70 -11.55
C MET A 361 -9.08 -37.01 -13.02
N HIS A 362 -9.76 -36.10 -13.72
CA HIS A 362 -10.12 -36.23 -15.14
C HIS A 362 -9.09 -35.54 -16.05
N GLY A 363 -8.09 -34.88 -15.47
CA GLY A 363 -7.02 -34.19 -16.19
C GLY A 363 -7.35 -32.74 -16.56
N ASP A 364 -8.50 -32.24 -16.13
CA ASP A 364 -8.97 -30.88 -16.38
C ASP A 364 -8.36 -29.89 -15.37
N LEU A 365 -8.11 -28.67 -15.84
CA LEU A 365 -7.61 -27.59 -14.99
C LEU A 365 -8.67 -27.19 -13.96
N LEU A 366 -8.28 -27.24 -12.70
CA LEU A 366 -9.17 -26.91 -11.59
C LEU A 366 -9.56 -25.42 -11.65
N LYS A 367 -10.87 -25.12 -11.65
CA LYS A 367 -11.36 -23.74 -11.59
C LYS A 367 -10.95 -23.11 -10.25
N ARG A 368 -10.06 -22.12 -10.32
CA ARG A 368 -9.50 -21.45 -9.15
C ARG A 368 -10.52 -20.49 -8.54
N GLN A 369 -10.90 -20.78 -7.30
CA GLN A 369 -11.66 -19.89 -6.43
C GLN A 369 -10.73 -19.11 -5.48
N ILE A 370 -9.66 -19.76 -5.01
CA ILE A 370 -8.70 -19.13 -4.11
C ILE A 370 -7.89 -18.06 -4.87
N LYS A 371 -7.95 -16.84 -4.37
CA LYS A 371 -7.14 -15.68 -4.78
C LYS A 371 -6.18 -15.23 -3.68
N HIS A 372 -6.54 -15.44 -2.41
CA HIS A 372 -5.72 -15.02 -1.27
C HIS A 372 -5.46 -16.18 -0.30
N VAL A 373 -4.20 -16.34 0.10
CA VAL A 373 -3.75 -17.31 1.11
C VAL A 373 -3.18 -16.53 2.29
N TYR A 374 -3.83 -16.66 3.44
CA TYR A 374 -3.36 -16.14 4.71
C TYR A 374 -2.59 -17.23 5.44
N CYS A 375 -1.40 -16.93 5.95
CA CYS A 375 -0.59 -17.87 6.72
C CYS A 375 -0.43 -17.36 8.14
N VAL A 376 -0.94 -18.14 9.10
CA VAL A 376 -0.82 -17.89 10.53
C VAL A 376 0.20 -18.87 11.08
N ILE A 377 1.26 -18.35 11.69
CA ILE A 377 2.36 -19.15 12.23
C ILE A 377 2.38 -18.94 13.74
N LYS A 378 2.35 -20.03 14.51
CA LYS A 378 2.34 -19.96 15.98
C LYS A 378 3.51 -19.13 16.51
N GLY A 379 3.21 -18.14 17.35
CA GLY A 379 4.23 -17.25 17.94
C GLY A 379 4.73 -16.13 17.02
N SER A 380 4.30 -16.07 15.76
CA SER A 380 4.56 -14.92 14.87
C SER A 380 3.73 -13.71 15.29
N LYS A 381 4.26 -12.51 15.08
CA LYS A 381 3.50 -11.25 15.20
C LYS A 381 2.89 -10.79 13.88
N GLU A 382 3.32 -11.40 12.78
CA GLU A 382 2.93 -11.01 11.43
C GLU A 382 2.01 -12.06 10.82
N LEU A 383 0.92 -11.57 10.20
CA LEU A 383 0.05 -12.33 9.34
C LEU A 383 0.59 -12.21 7.90
N LEU A 384 1.02 -13.31 7.31
CA LEU A 384 1.51 -13.31 5.94
C LEU A 384 0.34 -13.51 4.98
N LYS A 385 0.30 -12.71 3.92
CA LYS A 385 -0.69 -12.82 2.84
C LYS A 385 0.02 -13.06 1.52
N TYR A 386 -0.48 -14.03 0.75
CA TYR A 386 -0.02 -14.33 -0.60
C TYR A 386 -1.19 -14.24 -1.58
N ASP A 387 -0.93 -13.65 -2.74
CA ASP A 387 -1.90 -13.56 -3.83
C ASP A 387 -1.60 -14.63 -4.90
N ILE A 388 -2.67 -15.27 -5.39
CA ILE A 388 -2.63 -16.35 -6.40
C ILE A 388 -2.96 -15.85 -7.79
#